data_AF-A0A958LM04-F1
#
_entry.id   AF-A0A958LM04-F1
#
_cell.length_a   1.000
_cell.length_b   1.000
_cell.length_c   1.000
_cell.angle_alpha   90.00
_cell.angle_beta   90.00
_cell.angle_gamma   90.00
#
_symmetry.space_group_name_H-M   'P 1'
#
loop_
_entity.id
_entity.type
_entity.pdbx_description
1 polymer ?
#
loop_
_entity_poly.entity_id
_entity_poly.type
_entity_poly.pdbx_seq_one_letter_code
_entity_poly.pdbx_strand_id
1 'polypeptide(L)'
;MTDFNKYGVSRLQSIIFAFSLGLALSLLVGCGEFEAQQTQSLDGATVTGNGSELGSPLGPGQPLTPEVGAPEVPPASPPPQPSAAEKKTAALEAEWAKAKPEMKEYINAWGSKAYTLYNAQIYIASFVQEAVTRNRHDWLLDLMEVYMTAQPKLTRVNKYLYYFPNTPSASPRQGERSLGRTMSLWLDPPTSGFTVGQESFLVSTQFLYPVTLLIAAAARDPKLASDTRAKNFVNAFLSVALHDHYRRWIFNRDAPMGVFQVQGWGCNSGHFSHAQRVAHLYSRRFGTSYFSPYRNLGYCNSLWDVDLWIIAGVTHLLYARELRPDWFSSLSASEANALRTHVANGVELFASRLSVGTRKNRQGQNREVVYYEIGGMRGHPDYAYSGDTNPSFPGWTRQGSPAQRPPKEDPNASNDLSHSRRVVRFLFSLDKFGIPLGIVNPAWLIRVHQGMANQLAYGVFNGSFSNPLFTNFLNGTNGWYRVNYSNRENFGYEPWSWSQGRSTLTGGYYSWSRYNADLVPIAIAAAKKETYPSVFDRLQIYSALPSDFW
;
A
#
# COMPACT_ATOMS: atom_id res chain seq x y z
N MET A 1 -26.10 48.39 -55.28
CA MET A 1 -25.04 47.69 -54.52
C MET A 1 -25.40 47.81 -53.03
N THR A 2 -26.53 47.32 -52.49
CA THR A 2 -27.07 45.94 -52.40
C THR A 2 -25.96 44.93 -52.08
N ASP A 3 -25.92 44.18 -50.98
CA ASP A 3 -26.81 43.91 -49.85
C ASP A 3 -25.93 43.29 -48.75
N PHE A 4 -25.98 43.78 -47.51
CA PHE A 4 -25.39 43.10 -46.34
C PHE A 4 -26.47 42.97 -45.28
N ASN A 5 -27.35 41.99 -45.48
CA ASN A 5 -28.28 41.51 -44.46
C ASN A 5 -28.75 40.11 -44.87
N LYS A 6 -28.23 39.05 -44.24
CA LYS A 6 -28.94 37.79 -44.03
C LYS A 6 -28.15 36.80 -43.17
N TYR A 7 -28.86 36.28 -42.16
CA TYR A 7 -28.51 35.20 -41.22
C TYR A 7 -27.55 35.60 -40.09
N GLY A 8 -27.93 35.61 -38.81
CA GLY A 8 -29.06 34.96 -38.14
C GLY A 8 -28.58 34.46 -36.79
N VAL A 9 -28.78 35.28 -35.76
CA VAL A 9 -28.56 34.94 -34.36
C VAL A 9 -29.62 33.93 -33.94
N SER A 10 -29.34 32.63 -34.03
CA SER A 10 -29.99 31.57 -33.24
C SER A 10 -29.39 30.20 -33.54
N ARG A 11 -28.29 29.81 -32.88
CA ARG A 11 -27.92 28.39 -32.66
C ARG A 11 -26.67 28.14 -31.77
N LEU A 12 -26.37 29.03 -30.82
CA LEU A 12 -25.20 28.85 -29.93
C LEU A 12 -25.50 28.37 -28.50
N GLN A 13 -26.75 27.97 -28.21
CA GLN A 13 -27.12 27.43 -26.89
C GLN A 13 -27.37 25.92 -26.84
N SER A 14 -27.30 25.20 -27.98
CA SER A 14 -27.52 23.74 -28.01
C SER A 14 -26.26 22.92 -28.29
N ILE A 15 -25.11 23.56 -28.51
CA ILE A 15 -23.81 22.88 -28.75
C ILE A 15 -22.98 22.79 -27.45
N ILE A 16 -23.30 23.62 -26.44
CA ILE A 16 -22.60 23.60 -25.15
C ILE A 16 -23.08 22.45 -24.24
N PHE A 17 -24.28 21.91 -24.45
CA PHE A 17 -24.81 20.80 -23.65
C PHE A 17 -24.42 19.39 -24.15
N ALA A 18 -23.95 19.26 -25.40
CA ALA A 18 -23.55 17.98 -25.98
C ALA A 18 -22.04 17.65 -25.77
N PHE A 19 -21.23 18.63 -25.38
CA PHE A 19 -19.79 18.43 -25.14
C PHE A 19 -19.44 17.94 -23.73
N SER A 20 -20.38 17.95 -22.79
CA SER A 20 -20.15 17.53 -21.40
C SER A 20 -20.33 16.03 -21.16
N LEU A 21 -20.90 15.29 -22.12
CA LEU A 21 -21.25 13.86 -21.93
C LEU A 21 -20.19 12.88 -22.49
N GLY A 22 -19.28 13.34 -23.36
CA GLY A 22 -18.26 12.48 -24.00
C GLY A 22 -16.91 12.38 -23.27
N LEU A 23 -16.67 13.19 -22.22
CA LEU A 23 -15.34 13.33 -21.59
C LEU A 23 -15.05 12.32 -20.47
N ALA A 24 -16.06 11.58 -19.97
CA ALA A 24 -15.97 10.81 -18.73
C ALA A 24 -15.51 9.34 -18.87
N LEU A 25 -15.31 8.83 -20.10
CA LEU A 25 -15.04 7.39 -20.32
C LEU A 25 -13.55 7.01 -20.39
N SER A 26 -12.65 8.00 -20.35
CA SER A 26 -11.27 7.84 -20.84
C SER A 26 -10.18 7.80 -19.76
N LEU A 27 -10.50 8.17 -18.52
CA LEU A 27 -9.54 8.28 -17.40
C LEU A 27 -9.47 7.00 -16.53
N LEU A 28 -10.12 5.91 -16.95
CA LEU A 28 -10.59 4.86 -16.05
C LEU A 28 -9.80 3.53 -16.00
N VAL A 29 -8.66 3.40 -16.69
CA VAL A 29 -7.99 2.08 -16.81
C VAL A 29 -6.62 2.00 -16.09
N GLY A 30 -6.20 3.06 -15.39
CA GLY A 30 -4.88 3.08 -14.74
C GLY A 30 -4.81 2.55 -13.30
N CYS A 31 -5.88 2.68 -12.51
CA CYS A 31 -5.84 2.44 -11.06
C CYS A 31 -7.15 1.83 -10.51
N GLY A 32 -7.84 0.99 -11.29
CA GLY A 32 -9.08 0.35 -10.84
C GLY A 32 -8.84 -0.60 -9.67
N GLU A 33 -8.99 -0.09 -8.44
CA GLU A 33 -9.10 -0.92 -7.24
C GLU A 33 -10.48 -1.58 -7.22
N PHE A 34 -10.52 -2.87 -7.57
CA PHE A 34 -11.67 -3.73 -7.37
C PHE A 34 -11.62 -4.27 -5.93
N GLU A 35 -12.06 -3.48 -4.95
CA GLU A 35 -12.47 -4.05 -3.67
C GLU A 35 -13.86 -4.66 -3.85
N ALA A 36 -13.91 -5.99 -3.88
CA ALA A 36 -15.15 -6.74 -3.90
C ALA A 36 -15.93 -6.49 -2.59
N GLN A 37 -17.19 -6.10 -2.73
CA GLN A 37 -18.16 -6.06 -1.64
C GLN A 37 -18.30 -7.44 -1.03
N GLN A 38 -17.85 -7.59 0.21
CA GLN A 38 -18.28 -8.67 1.10
C GLN A 38 -19.21 -8.06 2.15
N THR A 39 -20.40 -7.64 1.69
CA THR A 39 -21.54 -7.31 2.54
C THR A 39 -22.73 -8.11 2.02
N GLN A 40 -22.79 -9.39 2.41
CA GLN A 40 -24.05 -10.12 2.41
C GLN A 40 -24.68 -9.92 3.79
N SER A 41 -25.91 -9.42 3.77
CA SER A 41 -26.84 -9.40 4.90
C SER A 41 -27.10 -10.83 5.37
N LEU A 42 -26.84 -11.11 6.65
CA LEU A 42 -27.41 -12.25 7.34
C LEU A 42 -28.52 -11.74 8.25
N ASP A 43 -29.73 -11.70 7.68
CA ASP A 43 -30.96 -11.71 8.46
C ASP A 43 -31.31 -13.17 8.82
N GLY A 44 -31.65 -13.39 10.09
CA GLY A 44 -32.59 -14.44 10.49
C GLY A 44 -32.01 -15.75 11.01
N ALA A 45 -31.71 -15.81 12.31
CA ALA A 45 -31.93 -17.04 13.09
C ALA A 45 -32.16 -16.70 14.57
N THR A 46 -33.43 -16.67 14.95
CA THR A 46 -33.93 -16.63 16.32
C THR A 46 -33.58 -17.95 17.02
N VAL A 47 -32.84 -17.91 18.13
CA VAL A 47 -32.69 -19.05 19.04
C VAL A 47 -33.25 -18.64 20.40
N THR A 48 -34.41 -19.21 20.73
CA THR A 48 -34.98 -19.26 22.07
C THR A 48 -34.39 -20.44 22.83
N GLY A 49 -33.97 -20.24 24.08
CA GLY A 49 -33.57 -21.34 24.96
C GLY A 49 -33.33 -20.87 26.40
N ASN A 50 -34.38 -20.97 27.21
CA ASN A 50 -34.35 -20.84 28.68
C ASN A 50 -33.51 -21.96 29.33
N GLY A 51 -32.97 -21.69 30.53
CA GLY A 51 -32.46 -22.75 31.41
C GLY A 51 -31.81 -22.24 32.69
N SER A 52 -32.61 -22.11 33.74
CA SER A 52 -32.23 -21.81 35.12
C SER A 52 -32.22 -23.08 35.98
N GLU A 53 -31.15 -23.40 36.69
CA GLU A 53 -31.13 -24.33 37.85
C GLU A 53 -30.01 -23.86 38.81
N LEU A 54 -30.25 -23.30 40.00
CA LEU A 54 -30.76 -23.87 41.26
C LEU A 54 -29.98 -25.09 41.79
N GLY A 55 -29.09 -24.80 42.74
CA GLY A 55 -29.01 -25.39 44.09
C GLY A 55 -29.02 -26.90 44.27
N SER A 56 -28.01 -27.43 44.96
CA SER A 56 -28.09 -28.73 45.63
C SER A 56 -27.23 -28.77 46.91
N PRO A 57 -27.56 -29.66 47.86
CA PRO A 57 -27.51 -29.36 49.28
C PRO A 57 -26.30 -29.96 50.02
N LEU A 58 -26.06 -29.41 51.21
CA LEU A 58 -25.10 -29.84 52.22
C LEU A 58 -25.41 -31.27 52.70
N GLY A 59 -24.41 -32.16 52.62
CA GLY A 59 -24.41 -33.50 53.22
C GLY A 59 -23.81 -33.53 54.64
N PRO A 60 -24.13 -34.56 55.45
CA PRO A 60 -23.84 -34.58 56.88
C PRO A 60 -22.41 -35.07 57.22
N GLY A 61 -21.94 -34.62 58.38
CA GLY A 61 -20.56 -34.73 58.86
C GLY A 61 -20.03 -36.14 59.08
N GLN A 62 -18.75 -36.31 58.73
CA GLN A 62 -17.91 -37.43 59.12
C GLN A 62 -17.09 -37.10 60.38
N PRO A 63 -16.69 -38.11 61.17
CA PRO A 63 -15.93 -37.91 62.40
C PRO A 63 -14.45 -37.62 62.12
N LEU A 64 -13.90 -36.65 62.85
CA LEU A 64 -12.49 -36.26 62.82
C LEU A 64 -11.64 -37.31 63.55
N THR A 65 -10.81 -38.04 62.81
CA THR A 65 -9.61 -38.69 63.35
C THR A 65 -8.41 -37.76 63.19
N PRO A 66 -7.57 -37.56 64.23
CA PRO A 66 -6.38 -36.73 64.12
C PRO A 66 -5.30 -37.50 63.35
N GLU A 67 -5.25 -37.29 62.04
CA GLU A 67 -4.16 -37.74 61.19
C GLU A 67 -2.96 -36.81 61.46
N VAL A 68 -1.85 -37.38 61.94
CA VAL A 68 -0.59 -36.66 62.12
C VAL A 68 -0.06 -36.33 60.73
N GLY A 69 -0.36 -35.12 60.27
CA GLY A 69 -0.05 -34.63 58.94
C GLY A 69 1.44 -34.74 58.64
N ALA A 70 1.75 -35.46 57.55
CA ALA A 70 3.03 -35.31 56.87
C ALA A 70 3.26 -33.82 56.56
N PRO A 71 4.50 -33.31 56.62
CA PRO A 71 4.79 -31.92 56.31
C PRO A 71 4.18 -31.57 54.95
N GLU A 72 3.25 -30.62 54.93
CA GLU A 72 2.67 -30.10 53.70
C GLU A 72 3.82 -29.70 52.78
N VAL A 73 3.98 -30.46 51.70
CA VAL A 73 4.85 -30.05 50.61
C VAL A 73 4.26 -28.74 50.11
N PRO A 74 4.99 -27.61 50.17
CA PRO A 74 4.46 -26.34 49.73
C PRO A 74 3.98 -26.53 48.27
N PRO A 75 2.75 -26.07 47.95
CA PRO A 75 2.20 -26.25 46.62
C PRO A 75 3.22 -25.72 45.60
N ALA A 76 3.51 -26.54 44.59
CA ALA A 76 4.45 -26.16 43.54
C ALA A 76 4.05 -24.79 42.98
N SER A 77 5.01 -23.87 42.90
CA SER A 77 4.76 -22.54 42.34
C SER A 77 4.09 -22.68 40.97
N PRO A 78 3.03 -21.92 40.67
CA PRO A 78 2.41 -21.97 39.36
C PRO A 78 3.46 -21.65 38.28
N PRO A 79 3.38 -22.28 37.10
CA PRO A 79 4.31 -21.99 36.02
C PRO A 79 4.27 -20.50 35.68
N PRO A 80 5.42 -19.90 35.31
CA PRO A 80 5.49 -18.50 34.94
C PRO A 80 4.53 -18.21 33.77
N GLN A 81 3.79 -17.11 33.88
CA GLN A 81 2.88 -16.67 32.83
C GLN A 81 3.69 -16.23 31.59
N PRO A 82 3.21 -16.53 30.36
CA PRO A 82 3.86 -16.05 29.14
C PRO A 82 3.92 -14.52 29.09
N SER A 83 5.06 -13.99 28.63
CA SER A 83 5.24 -12.57 28.34
C SER A 83 4.35 -12.10 27.18
N ALA A 84 4.12 -10.78 27.10
CA ALA A 84 3.38 -10.16 26.00
C ALA A 84 3.97 -10.49 24.61
N ALA A 85 5.31 -10.58 24.53
CA ALA A 85 6.01 -10.95 23.29
C ALA A 85 5.78 -12.41 22.90
N GLU A 86 5.72 -13.33 23.86
CA GLU A 86 5.40 -14.74 23.64
C GLU A 86 3.94 -14.92 23.21
N LYS A 87 3.00 -14.22 23.87
CA LYS A 87 1.59 -14.22 23.48
C LYS A 87 1.38 -13.67 22.06
N LYS A 88 2.03 -12.55 21.71
CA LYS A 88 2.02 -12.01 20.33
C LYS A 88 2.50 -13.06 19.33
N THR A 89 3.59 -13.74 19.67
CA THR A 89 4.21 -14.74 18.80
C THR A 89 3.27 -15.92 18.57
N ALA A 90 2.70 -16.48 19.65
CA ALA A 90 1.76 -17.59 19.57
C ALA A 90 0.51 -17.22 18.75
N ALA A 91 -0.02 -16.01 18.93
CA ALA A 91 -1.16 -15.54 18.15
C ALA A 91 -0.83 -15.40 16.65
N LEU A 92 0.35 -14.88 16.32
CA LEU A 92 0.81 -14.79 14.94
C LEU A 92 1.04 -16.17 14.31
N GLU A 93 1.58 -17.13 15.05
CA GLU A 93 1.74 -18.51 14.58
C GLU A 93 0.40 -19.16 14.29
N ALA A 94 -0.57 -18.98 15.18
CA ALA A 94 -1.92 -19.51 14.99
C ALA A 94 -2.63 -18.92 13.76
N GLU A 95 -2.52 -17.61 13.54
CA GLU A 95 -3.09 -16.97 12.34
C GLU A 95 -2.30 -17.30 11.08
N TRP A 96 -0.98 -17.40 11.15
CA TRP A 96 -0.15 -17.76 10.00
C TRP A 96 -0.40 -19.20 9.54
N ALA A 97 -0.58 -20.15 10.46
CA ALA A 97 -0.90 -21.54 10.13
C ALA A 97 -2.19 -21.64 9.28
N LYS A 98 -3.17 -20.77 9.52
CA LYS A 98 -4.41 -20.67 8.76
C LYS A 98 -4.21 -19.91 7.44
N ALA A 99 -3.53 -18.75 7.50
CA ALA A 99 -3.35 -17.86 6.36
C ALA A 99 -2.42 -18.43 5.28
N LYS A 100 -1.43 -19.25 5.65
CA LYS A 100 -0.45 -19.83 4.72
C LYS A 100 -1.11 -20.63 3.59
N PRO A 101 -1.93 -21.67 3.85
CA PRO A 101 -2.61 -22.41 2.79
C PRO A 101 -3.59 -21.53 2.00
N GLU A 102 -4.37 -20.67 2.67
CA GLU A 102 -5.30 -19.75 2.00
C GLU A 102 -4.56 -18.79 1.05
N MET A 103 -3.38 -18.30 1.42
CA MET A 103 -2.60 -17.42 0.55
C MET A 103 -2.02 -18.16 -0.66
N LYS A 104 -1.55 -19.40 -0.46
CA LYS A 104 -1.12 -20.25 -1.58
C LYS A 104 -2.28 -20.51 -2.54
N GLU A 105 -3.45 -20.84 -2.01
CA GLU A 105 -4.67 -21.00 -2.81
C GLU A 105 -5.04 -19.70 -3.52
N TYR A 106 -5.04 -18.58 -2.82
CA TYR A 106 -5.33 -17.26 -3.40
C TYR A 106 -4.43 -16.93 -4.59
N ILE A 107 -3.10 -17.10 -4.43
CA ILE A 107 -2.13 -16.87 -5.50
C ILE A 107 -2.29 -17.91 -6.63
N ASN A 108 -2.61 -19.17 -6.33
CA ASN A 108 -2.82 -20.21 -7.34
C ASN A 108 -4.09 -20.00 -8.15
N ALA A 109 -5.17 -19.60 -7.47
CA ALA A 109 -6.48 -19.27 -8.01
C ALA A 109 -6.46 -18.01 -8.86
N TRP A 110 -5.31 -17.32 -8.93
CA TRP A 110 -5.01 -16.43 -10.05
C TRP A 110 -5.17 -17.23 -11.35
N GLY A 111 -6.37 -17.09 -11.94
CA GLY A 111 -6.66 -17.51 -13.30
C GLY A 111 -5.86 -16.63 -14.24
N SER A 112 -6.51 -15.61 -14.78
CA SER A 112 -5.97 -14.86 -15.91
C SER A 112 -5.42 -13.47 -15.50
N LYS A 113 -5.86 -12.86 -14.38
CA LYS A 113 -5.53 -11.47 -13.99
C LYS A 113 -4.47 -11.29 -12.89
N ALA A 114 -3.36 -10.62 -13.20
CA ALA A 114 -2.21 -10.39 -12.32
C ALA A 114 -2.55 -9.63 -11.03
N TYR A 115 -3.68 -8.94 -10.98
CA TYR A 115 -4.13 -8.16 -9.84
C TYR A 115 -4.18 -8.93 -8.50
N THR A 116 -4.32 -10.26 -8.53
CA THR A 116 -4.18 -11.12 -7.34
C THR A 116 -2.85 -10.89 -6.60
N LEU A 117 -1.76 -10.66 -7.35
CA LEU A 117 -0.44 -10.38 -6.77
C LEU A 117 -0.38 -9.04 -6.02
N TYR A 118 -1.16 -8.04 -6.46
CA TYR A 118 -1.27 -6.76 -5.77
C TYR A 118 -1.87 -6.95 -4.38
N ASN A 119 -2.96 -7.71 -4.29
CA ASN A 119 -3.65 -7.99 -3.03
C ASN A 119 -2.82 -8.89 -2.10
N ALA A 120 -2.09 -9.87 -2.65
CA ALA A 120 -1.22 -10.72 -1.85
C ALA A 120 -0.26 -9.89 -0.99
N GLN A 121 0.36 -8.86 -1.56
CA GLN A 121 1.22 -7.96 -0.78
C GLN A 121 0.45 -7.20 0.31
N ILE A 122 -0.75 -6.68 0.02
CA ILE A 122 -1.58 -6.01 1.02
C ILE A 122 -1.84 -6.93 2.22
N TYR A 123 -2.12 -8.21 1.95
CA TYR A 123 -2.47 -9.21 2.95
C TYR A 123 -1.31 -9.77 3.76
N ILE A 124 -0.05 -9.76 3.29
CA ILE A 124 1.08 -10.29 4.09
C ILE A 124 2.26 -9.33 4.32
N ALA A 125 2.24 -8.10 3.80
CA ALA A 125 3.35 -7.16 3.99
C ALA A 125 3.75 -6.88 5.45
N SER A 126 2.81 -6.68 6.38
CA SER A 126 3.18 -6.48 7.80
C SER A 126 3.80 -7.73 8.40
N PHE A 127 3.29 -8.90 8.05
CA PHE A 127 3.83 -10.17 8.52
C PHE A 127 5.25 -10.43 7.98
N VAL A 128 5.52 -10.11 6.71
CA VAL A 128 6.88 -10.16 6.14
C VAL A 128 7.82 -9.22 6.92
N GLN A 129 7.41 -7.98 7.20
CA GLN A 129 8.24 -7.04 7.96
C GLN A 129 8.50 -7.51 9.40
N GLU A 130 7.51 -8.11 10.05
CA GLU A 130 7.65 -8.67 11.39
C GLU A 130 8.63 -9.86 11.38
N ALA A 131 8.49 -10.77 10.41
CA ALA A 131 9.40 -11.90 10.24
C ALA A 131 10.86 -11.45 10.02
N VAL A 132 11.08 -10.42 9.20
CA VAL A 132 12.41 -9.84 8.96
C VAL A 132 12.96 -9.13 10.20
N THR A 133 12.10 -8.41 10.93
CA THR A 133 12.49 -7.64 12.13
C THR A 133 12.87 -8.58 13.27
N ARG A 134 12.14 -9.67 13.46
CA ARG A 134 12.40 -10.70 14.48
C ARG A 134 13.37 -11.78 14.04
N ASN A 135 13.82 -11.76 12.79
CA ASN A 135 14.67 -12.79 12.19
C ASN A 135 14.08 -14.22 12.34
N ARG A 136 12.77 -14.37 12.10
CA ARG A 136 12.05 -15.65 12.22
C ARG A 136 12.27 -16.52 10.99
N HIS A 137 13.25 -17.41 11.04
CA HIS A 137 13.65 -18.21 9.86
C HIS A 137 12.52 -19.07 9.32
N ASP A 138 11.75 -19.69 10.21
CA ASP A 138 10.60 -20.53 9.86
C ASP A 138 9.55 -19.74 9.08
N TRP A 139 9.16 -18.55 9.57
CA TRP A 139 8.23 -17.68 8.87
C TRP A 139 8.79 -17.17 7.54
N LEU A 140 10.07 -16.84 7.49
CA LEU A 140 10.72 -16.36 6.26
C LEU A 140 10.74 -17.45 5.17
N LEU A 141 11.04 -18.70 5.53
CA LEU A 141 11.02 -19.84 4.62
C LEU A 141 9.59 -20.15 4.14
N ASP A 142 8.61 -20.10 5.05
CA ASP A 142 7.21 -20.26 4.71
C ASP A 142 6.71 -19.17 3.74
N LEU A 143 7.11 -17.92 3.98
CA LEU A 143 6.80 -16.80 3.10
C LEU A 143 7.42 -17.01 1.71
N MET A 144 8.69 -17.41 1.63
CA MET A 144 9.34 -17.74 0.36
C MET A 144 8.55 -18.81 -0.40
N GLU A 145 8.09 -19.87 0.26
CA GLU A 145 7.23 -20.88 -0.37
C GLU A 145 5.89 -20.32 -0.87
N VAL A 146 5.26 -19.41 -0.10
CA VAL A 146 4.02 -18.74 -0.54
C VAL A 146 4.27 -17.95 -1.82
N TYR A 147 5.32 -17.14 -1.87
CA TYR A 147 5.66 -16.35 -3.06
C TYR A 147 6.10 -17.23 -4.24
N MET A 148 6.75 -18.39 -4.01
CA MET A 148 7.07 -19.37 -5.06
C MET A 148 5.83 -19.84 -5.84
N THR A 149 4.65 -19.78 -5.24
CA THR A 149 3.37 -20.11 -5.91
C THR A 149 3.11 -19.24 -7.15
N ALA A 150 3.64 -18.02 -7.19
CA ALA A 150 3.51 -17.13 -8.34
C ALA A 150 4.54 -17.39 -9.46
N GLN A 151 5.59 -18.18 -9.20
CA GLN A 151 6.68 -18.42 -10.14
C GLN A 151 6.21 -19.11 -11.43
N PRO A 152 5.39 -20.19 -11.39
CA PRO A 152 4.92 -20.86 -12.61
C PRO A 152 4.00 -19.99 -13.47
N LYS A 153 3.51 -18.87 -12.94
CA LYS A 153 2.64 -17.92 -13.65
C LYS A 153 3.42 -16.88 -14.46
N LEU A 154 4.75 -16.88 -14.39
CA LEU A 154 5.59 -16.03 -15.23
C LEU A 154 5.48 -16.46 -16.70
N THR A 155 5.17 -15.50 -17.57
CA THR A 155 5.16 -15.72 -19.02
C THR A 155 6.48 -15.28 -19.62
N ARG A 156 7.10 -16.14 -20.42
CA ARG A 156 8.32 -15.80 -21.17
C ARG A 156 7.93 -15.10 -22.47
N VAL A 157 8.21 -13.81 -22.56
CA VAL A 157 7.83 -13.00 -23.72
C VAL A 157 8.96 -12.10 -24.20
N ASN A 158 8.97 -11.80 -25.49
CA ASN A 158 9.83 -10.76 -26.10
C ASN A 158 9.01 -9.53 -26.53
N LYS A 159 7.73 -9.47 -26.16
CA LYS A 159 6.85 -8.33 -26.36
C LYS A 159 5.73 -8.35 -25.32
N TYR A 160 5.15 -7.21 -25.02
CA TYR A 160 4.02 -7.10 -24.09
C TYR A 160 3.05 -6.02 -24.55
N LEU A 161 1.81 -6.10 -24.08
CA LEU A 161 0.79 -5.10 -24.37
C LEU A 161 1.03 -3.86 -23.52
N TYR A 162 1.16 -2.71 -24.18
CA TYR A 162 1.31 -1.42 -23.56
C TYR A 162 0.05 -0.58 -23.76
N TYR A 163 -0.43 0.04 -22.69
CA TYR A 163 -1.59 0.93 -22.71
C TYR A 163 -1.14 2.37 -22.99
N PHE A 164 -1.65 2.97 -24.08
CA PHE A 164 -1.56 4.39 -24.39
C PHE A 164 -2.85 5.06 -23.93
N PRO A 165 -2.82 5.69 -22.76
CA PRO A 165 -3.98 6.36 -22.24
C PRO A 165 -4.26 7.63 -23.04
N ASN A 166 -5.51 8.07 -22.93
CA ASN A 166 -6.11 9.05 -23.81
C ASN A 166 -5.49 10.44 -23.74
N THR A 167 -5.43 11.10 -24.89
CA THR A 167 -5.68 12.54 -24.92
C THR A 167 -7.19 12.77 -24.78
N PRO A 168 -7.65 13.93 -24.29
CA PRO A 168 -9.09 14.23 -24.18
C PRO A 168 -9.93 14.02 -25.45
N SER A 169 -9.29 13.87 -26.63
CA SER A 169 -9.90 13.70 -27.94
C SER A 169 -9.74 12.31 -28.58
N ALA A 170 -9.02 11.37 -27.97
CA ALA A 170 -8.76 10.04 -28.55
C ALA A 170 -9.26 8.92 -27.63
N SER A 171 -9.67 7.79 -28.22
CA SER A 171 -9.98 6.55 -27.49
C SER A 171 -8.70 5.82 -27.06
N PRO A 172 -8.74 4.99 -25.99
CA PRO A 172 -7.54 4.34 -25.48
C PRO A 172 -6.97 3.45 -26.54
N ARG A 173 -5.66 3.55 -26.72
CA ARG A 173 -4.97 2.69 -27.68
C ARG A 173 -4.14 1.72 -26.89
N GLN A 174 -4.21 0.46 -27.27
CA GLN A 174 -3.25 -0.55 -26.82
C GLN A 174 -2.32 -0.84 -27.99
N GLY A 175 -1.07 -1.19 -27.69
CA GLY A 175 -0.11 -1.59 -28.71
C GLY A 175 0.93 -2.54 -28.14
N GLU A 176 1.35 -3.50 -28.96
CA GLU A 176 2.44 -4.41 -28.58
C GLU A 176 3.77 -3.66 -28.59
N ARG A 177 4.59 -3.88 -27.56
CA ARG A 177 5.93 -3.32 -27.44
C ARG A 177 6.94 -4.44 -27.36
N SER A 178 7.90 -4.42 -28.28
CA SER A 178 9.03 -5.36 -28.28
C SER A 178 9.98 -5.09 -27.12
N LEU A 179 10.53 -6.17 -26.59
CA LEU A 179 11.60 -6.22 -25.61
C LEU A 179 12.89 -6.62 -26.35
N GLY A 180 14.02 -6.07 -25.92
CA GLY A 180 15.34 -6.36 -26.51
C GLY A 180 15.80 -7.80 -26.29
N ARG A 181 15.12 -8.55 -25.42
CA ARG A 181 15.33 -9.97 -25.15
C ARG A 181 14.05 -10.61 -24.60
N THR A 182 14.04 -11.93 -24.55
CA THR A 182 12.99 -12.66 -23.81
C THR A 182 13.12 -12.41 -22.30
N MET A 183 12.01 -12.07 -21.67
CA MET A 183 11.88 -11.78 -20.24
C MET A 183 10.76 -12.60 -19.62
N SER A 184 10.82 -12.83 -18.32
CA SER A 184 9.77 -13.48 -17.54
C SER A 184 8.93 -12.41 -16.85
N LEU A 185 7.69 -12.23 -17.28
CA LEU A 185 6.78 -11.19 -16.78
C LEU A 185 5.47 -11.78 -16.25
N TRP A 186 4.87 -11.12 -15.26
CA TRP A 186 3.48 -11.34 -14.89
C TRP A 186 2.59 -10.46 -15.77
N LEU A 187 1.79 -11.11 -16.60
CA LEU A 187 0.92 -10.44 -17.56
C LEU A 187 -0.53 -10.77 -17.27
N ASP A 188 -1.40 -9.76 -17.37
CA ASP A 188 -2.83 -9.96 -17.56
C ASP A 188 -3.09 -10.65 -18.91
N PRO A 189 -4.27 -11.21 -19.16
CA PRO A 189 -4.54 -11.91 -20.40
C PRO A 189 -4.51 -10.93 -21.57
N PRO A 190 -4.18 -11.41 -22.79
CA PRO A 190 -4.30 -10.58 -23.98
C PRO A 190 -5.75 -10.09 -24.12
N THR A 191 -5.91 -8.82 -24.48
CA THR A 191 -7.20 -8.28 -24.93
C THR A 191 -7.47 -8.69 -26.38
N SER A 192 -8.73 -8.64 -26.81
CA SER A 192 -9.13 -9.03 -28.17
C SER A 192 -8.29 -8.27 -29.22
N GLY A 193 -7.67 -9.02 -30.13
CA GLY A 193 -6.80 -8.48 -31.18
C GLY A 193 -5.31 -8.44 -30.85
N PHE A 194 -4.90 -8.87 -29.65
CA PHE A 194 -3.49 -8.94 -29.25
C PHE A 194 -3.05 -10.37 -28.93
N THR A 195 -1.75 -10.63 -29.11
CA THR A 195 -1.17 -11.96 -28.88
C THR A 195 -0.47 -12.08 -27.53
N VAL A 196 -0.27 -10.95 -26.85
CA VAL A 196 0.40 -10.85 -25.57
C VAL A 196 -0.41 -10.05 -24.57
N GLY A 197 -0.20 -10.39 -23.30
CA GLY A 197 -0.82 -9.75 -22.16
C GLY A 197 -0.23 -8.40 -21.79
N GLN A 198 -0.93 -7.67 -20.92
CA GLN A 198 -0.48 -6.38 -20.37
C GLN A 198 0.27 -6.59 -19.05
N GLU A 199 1.39 -5.88 -18.88
CA GLU A 199 2.03 -5.76 -17.58
C GLU A 199 1.37 -4.63 -16.78
N SER A 200 0.86 -4.93 -15.59
CA SER A 200 0.45 -3.90 -14.64
C SER A 200 1.61 -3.52 -13.73
N PHE A 201 2.24 -2.37 -14.01
CA PHE A 201 3.43 -1.92 -13.27
C PHE A 201 3.16 -1.75 -11.76
N LEU A 202 1.98 -1.25 -11.39
CA LEU A 202 1.59 -1.13 -9.98
C LEU A 202 1.55 -2.50 -9.29
N VAL A 203 0.96 -3.49 -9.95
CA VAL A 203 0.88 -4.87 -9.45
C VAL A 203 2.29 -5.46 -9.32
N SER A 204 3.11 -5.39 -10.37
CA SER A 204 4.45 -5.98 -10.39
C SER A 204 5.38 -5.32 -9.38
N THR A 205 5.42 -3.98 -9.28
CA THR A 205 6.28 -3.27 -8.32
C THR A 205 5.89 -3.60 -6.88
N GLN A 206 4.59 -3.64 -6.60
CA GLN A 206 4.07 -4.00 -5.28
C GLN A 206 4.39 -5.45 -4.91
N PHE A 207 4.22 -6.40 -5.83
CA PHE A 207 4.56 -7.80 -5.59
C PHE A 207 6.08 -8.03 -5.45
N LEU A 208 6.90 -7.28 -6.19
CA LEU A 208 8.35 -7.41 -6.13
C LEU A 208 8.95 -6.80 -4.85
N TYR A 209 8.29 -5.84 -4.19
CA TYR A 209 8.75 -5.31 -2.90
C TYR A 209 9.02 -6.41 -1.84
N PRO A 210 8.04 -7.25 -1.46
CA PRO A 210 8.26 -8.31 -0.48
C PRO A 210 9.19 -9.41 -1.01
N VAL A 211 9.17 -9.69 -2.32
CA VAL A 211 10.10 -10.66 -2.93
C VAL A 211 11.55 -10.23 -2.72
N THR A 212 11.90 -8.97 -3.02
CA THR A 212 13.29 -8.52 -2.81
C THR A 212 13.63 -8.35 -1.33
N LEU A 213 12.65 -8.05 -0.48
CA LEU A 213 12.83 -8.05 0.97
C LEU A 213 13.24 -9.44 1.49
N LEU A 214 12.59 -10.50 1.01
CA LEU A 214 12.94 -11.89 1.34
C LEU A 214 14.32 -12.29 0.78
N ILE A 215 14.69 -11.83 -0.42
CA ILE A 215 16.06 -12.02 -0.96
C ILE A 215 17.10 -11.35 -0.05
N ALA A 216 16.85 -10.11 0.40
CA ALA A 216 17.74 -9.41 1.32
C ALA A 216 17.83 -10.10 2.68
N ALA A 217 16.72 -10.64 3.20
CA ALA A 217 16.73 -11.44 4.43
C ALA A 217 17.56 -12.72 4.27
N ALA A 218 17.41 -13.43 3.15
CA ALA A 218 18.22 -14.62 2.84
C ALA A 218 19.71 -14.30 2.69
N ALA A 219 20.06 -13.16 2.09
CA ALA A 219 21.45 -12.71 1.96
C ALA A 219 22.09 -12.37 3.32
N ARG A 220 21.30 -11.78 4.23
CA ARG A 220 21.74 -11.36 5.58
C ARG A 220 22.00 -12.52 6.53
N ASP A 221 21.23 -13.59 6.40
CA ASP A 221 21.24 -14.69 7.36
C ASP A 221 21.94 -15.94 6.79
N PRO A 222 23.08 -16.37 7.37
CA PRO A 222 23.79 -17.57 6.91
C PRO A 222 22.95 -18.87 6.93
N LYS A 223 22.01 -19.00 7.87
CA LYS A 223 21.14 -20.18 7.96
C LYS A 223 20.13 -20.18 6.82
N LEU A 224 19.51 -19.04 6.51
CA LEU A 224 18.64 -18.93 5.34
C LEU A 224 19.44 -19.08 4.04
N ALA A 225 20.59 -18.43 3.92
CA ALA A 225 21.47 -18.51 2.76
C ALA A 225 21.89 -19.95 2.40
N SER A 226 21.97 -20.84 3.39
CA SER A 226 22.34 -22.23 3.20
C SER A 226 21.14 -23.17 2.96
N ASP A 227 19.93 -22.78 3.36
CA ASP A 227 18.69 -23.53 3.18
C ASP A 227 18.30 -23.68 1.69
N THR A 228 17.93 -24.90 1.28
CA THR A 228 17.57 -25.23 -0.11
C THR A 228 16.34 -24.47 -0.59
N ARG A 229 15.33 -24.25 0.26
CA ARG A 229 14.11 -23.51 -0.12
C ARG A 229 14.42 -22.05 -0.41
N ALA A 230 15.24 -21.42 0.44
CA ALA A 230 15.69 -20.05 0.23
C ALA A 230 16.56 -19.91 -1.03
N LYS A 231 17.49 -20.85 -1.28
CA LYS A 231 18.28 -20.88 -2.53
C LYS A 231 17.39 -20.99 -3.76
N ASN A 232 16.41 -21.89 -3.74
CA ASN A 232 15.44 -22.05 -4.83
C ASN A 232 14.65 -20.76 -5.06
N PHE A 233 14.21 -20.10 -3.99
CA PHE A 233 13.52 -18.82 -4.06
C PHE A 233 14.40 -17.72 -4.68
N VAL A 234 15.64 -17.55 -4.20
CA VAL A 234 16.59 -16.57 -4.74
C VAL A 234 16.86 -16.85 -6.22
N ASN A 235 17.12 -18.11 -6.60
CA ASN A 235 17.35 -18.49 -8.00
C ASN A 235 16.15 -18.20 -8.90
N ALA A 236 14.93 -18.42 -8.39
CA ALA A 236 13.70 -18.18 -9.13
C ALA A 236 13.43 -16.68 -9.38
N PHE A 237 13.66 -15.84 -8.37
CA PHE A 237 13.18 -14.46 -8.41
C PHE A 237 14.27 -13.40 -8.59
N LEU A 238 15.54 -13.68 -8.28
CA LEU A 238 16.58 -12.66 -8.34
C LEU A 238 16.74 -12.08 -9.75
N SER A 239 16.84 -12.95 -10.76
CA SER A 239 16.95 -12.52 -12.16
C SER A 239 15.68 -11.82 -12.64
N VAL A 240 14.50 -12.32 -12.25
CA VAL A 240 13.21 -11.73 -12.60
C VAL A 240 13.09 -10.31 -12.03
N ALA A 241 13.36 -10.13 -10.75
CA ALA A 241 13.31 -8.84 -10.09
C ALA A 241 14.35 -7.86 -10.67
N LEU A 242 15.61 -8.28 -10.75
CA LEU A 242 16.72 -7.42 -11.15
C LEU A 242 16.69 -7.12 -12.65
N HIS A 243 16.72 -8.14 -13.49
CA HIS A 243 16.95 -7.98 -14.93
C HIS A 243 15.66 -7.79 -15.72
N ASP A 244 14.60 -8.53 -15.42
CA ASP A 244 13.35 -8.47 -16.20
C ASP A 244 12.47 -7.27 -15.82
N HIS A 245 12.64 -6.74 -14.60
CA HIS A 245 11.84 -5.63 -14.08
C HIS A 245 12.68 -4.39 -13.75
N TYR A 246 13.40 -4.34 -12.62
CA TYR A 246 13.98 -3.09 -12.14
C TYR A 246 14.95 -2.42 -13.11
N ARG A 247 15.88 -3.18 -13.72
CA ARG A 247 16.83 -2.59 -14.69
C ARG A 247 16.13 -2.08 -15.95
N ARG A 248 15.14 -2.82 -16.43
CA ARG A 248 14.30 -2.40 -17.57
C ARG A 248 13.55 -1.12 -17.23
N TRP A 249 12.90 -1.08 -16.06
CA TRP A 249 12.13 0.08 -15.62
C TRP A 249 13.00 1.31 -15.38
N ILE A 250 14.16 1.15 -14.73
CA ILE A 250 14.98 2.28 -14.27
C ILE A 250 15.81 2.89 -15.38
N PHE A 251 16.35 2.05 -16.28
CA PHE A 251 17.31 2.48 -17.30
C PHE A 251 16.83 2.27 -18.73
N ASN A 252 15.60 1.81 -18.94
CA ASN A 252 15.08 1.42 -20.27
C ASN A 252 15.93 0.34 -20.95
N ARG A 253 16.69 -0.43 -20.16
CA ARG A 253 17.51 -1.52 -20.70
C ARG A 253 16.57 -2.56 -21.30
N ASP A 254 16.83 -2.95 -22.54
CA ASP A 254 16.04 -3.91 -23.28
C ASP A 254 14.56 -3.47 -23.51
N ALA A 255 14.24 -2.18 -23.34
CA ALA A 255 12.94 -1.59 -23.67
C ALA A 255 13.17 -0.16 -24.19
N PRO A 256 13.38 0.03 -25.51
CA PRO A 256 13.89 1.30 -26.07
C PRO A 256 12.94 2.49 -25.84
N MET A 257 11.66 2.23 -25.58
CA MET A 257 10.72 3.24 -25.12
C MET A 257 10.57 3.15 -23.61
N GLY A 258 10.70 4.29 -22.93
CA GLY A 258 10.48 4.37 -21.50
C GLY A 258 9.16 3.77 -21.06
N VAL A 259 9.19 3.00 -19.97
CA VAL A 259 8.01 2.28 -19.49
C VAL A 259 7.01 3.20 -18.79
N PHE A 260 7.49 4.31 -18.20
CA PHE A 260 6.65 5.27 -17.49
C PHE A 260 6.14 6.37 -18.40
N GLN A 261 4.91 6.77 -18.16
CA GLN A 261 4.28 7.92 -18.79
C GLN A 261 3.29 8.53 -17.79
N VAL A 262 2.88 9.76 -18.04
CA VAL A 262 1.84 10.45 -17.25
C VAL A 262 0.73 11.04 -18.11
N GLN A 263 0.75 10.77 -19.43
CA GLN A 263 -0.22 11.30 -20.38
C GLN A 263 -1.65 10.91 -20.01
N GLY A 264 -1.84 9.71 -19.47
CA GLY A 264 -3.16 9.21 -19.10
C GLY A 264 -3.81 9.89 -17.93
N TRP A 265 -3.05 10.68 -17.21
CA TRP A 265 -3.55 11.53 -16.15
C TRP A 265 -3.72 12.96 -16.66
N GLY A 266 -3.67 13.21 -17.97
CA GLY A 266 -3.73 14.55 -18.54
C GLY A 266 -2.47 15.39 -18.31
N CYS A 267 -1.35 14.76 -17.94
CA CYS A 267 -0.06 15.42 -17.76
C CYS A 267 0.76 15.41 -19.09
N ASN A 268 1.99 15.93 -19.04
CA ASN A 268 2.87 16.00 -20.21
C ASN A 268 3.00 14.63 -20.92
N SER A 269 3.01 14.66 -22.25
CA SER A 269 3.31 13.49 -23.07
C SER A 269 4.78 13.08 -22.95
N GLY A 270 5.05 11.78 -22.98
CA GLY A 270 6.41 11.24 -23.04
C GLY A 270 6.52 9.85 -22.46
N HIS A 271 7.61 9.17 -22.82
CA HIS A 271 7.99 7.87 -22.32
C HIS A 271 9.31 8.00 -21.58
N PHE A 272 9.32 7.66 -20.30
CA PHE A 272 10.42 7.90 -19.39
C PHE A 272 10.89 6.59 -18.76
N SER A 273 12.19 6.47 -18.55
CA SER A 273 12.70 5.52 -17.55
C SER A 273 12.31 5.99 -16.15
N HIS A 274 12.35 5.10 -15.15
CA HIS A 274 12.11 5.49 -13.77
C HIS A 274 13.15 6.53 -13.30
N ALA A 275 14.40 6.43 -13.74
CA ALA A 275 15.42 7.43 -13.42
C ALA A 275 15.07 8.81 -14.00
N GLN A 276 14.61 8.88 -15.24
CA GLN A 276 14.12 10.12 -15.85
C GLN A 276 12.87 10.65 -15.14
N ARG A 277 11.95 9.76 -14.77
CA ARG A 277 10.74 10.09 -14.00
C ARG A 277 11.10 10.71 -12.65
N VAL A 278 11.98 10.09 -11.87
CA VAL A 278 12.46 10.63 -10.58
C VAL A 278 13.06 12.01 -10.76
N ALA A 279 13.90 12.23 -11.77
CA ALA A 279 14.48 13.55 -12.05
C ALA A 279 13.40 14.59 -12.44
N HIS A 280 12.38 14.20 -13.21
CA HIS A 280 11.25 15.06 -13.58
C HIS A 280 10.34 15.38 -12.40
N LEU A 281 10.05 14.41 -11.53
CA LEU A 281 9.32 14.64 -10.29
C LEU A 281 10.09 15.62 -9.40
N TYR A 282 11.39 15.40 -9.21
CA TYR A 282 12.25 16.27 -8.39
C TYR A 282 12.20 17.73 -8.87
N SER A 283 12.39 17.93 -10.18
CA SER A 283 12.36 19.25 -10.81
C SER A 283 10.96 19.75 -11.16
N ARG A 284 9.90 19.07 -10.70
CA ARG A 284 8.48 19.39 -10.93
C ARG A 284 8.14 19.67 -12.40
N ARG A 285 8.67 18.86 -13.31
CA ARG A 285 8.53 19.06 -14.77
C ARG A 285 7.23 18.55 -15.36
N PHE A 286 6.49 17.69 -14.67
CA PHE A 286 5.17 17.24 -15.14
C PHE A 286 4.10 18.29 -14.82
N GLY A 287 2.96 18.25 -15.50
CA GLY A 287 1.89 19.25 -15.34
C GLY A 287 2.22 20.65 -15.87
N THR A 288 3.28 20.79 -16.67
CA THR A 288 3.73 22.07 -17.27
C THR A 288 3.34 22.21 -18.75
N SER A 289 2.66 21.23 -19.35
CA SER A 289 2.46 21.17 -20.81
C SER A 289 1.40 22.13 -21.37
N TYR A 290 1.76 22.68 -22.54
CA TYR A 290 1.08 23.49 -23.56
C TYR A 290 -0.46 23.50 -23.69
N PHE A 291 -1.20 22.48 -23.25
CA PHE A 291 -2.66 22.36 -23.48
C PHE A 291 -3.53 23.01 -22.40
N SER A 292 -2.94 23.44 -21.28
CA SER A 292 -3.62 24.32 -20.32
C SER A 292 -2.57 25.06 -19.49
N PRO A 293 -2.12 26.24 -19.92
CA PRO A 293 -1.21 27.09 -19.13
C PRO A 293 -1.83 27.56 -17.79
N TYR A 294 -3.07 27.18 -17.48
CA TYR A 294 -3.84 27.66 -16.34
C TYR A 294 -4.11 26.63 -15.23
N ARG A 295 -3.55 25.42 -15.30
CA ARG A 295 -3.72 24.44 -14.20
C ARG A 295 -2.38 23.86 -13.76
N ASN A 296 -1.86 24.38 -12.66
CA ASN A 296 -0.83 23.72 -11.85
C ASN A 296 -1.46 22.47 -11.21
N LEU A 297 -1.49 21.37 -11.98
CA LEU A 297 -2.02 20.08 -11.54
C LEU A 297 -0.96 19.40 -10.67
N GLY A 298 -1.10 19.53 -9.35
CA GLY A 298 -0.15 19.01 -8.36
C GLY A 298 0.14 17.52 -8.58
N TYR A 299 -0.90 16.73 -8.87
CA TYR A 299 -0.82 15.27 -8.98
C TYR A 299 0.11 14.77 -10.09
N CYS A 300 0.35 15.59 -11.11
CA CYS A 300 1.32 15.26 -12.16
C CYS A 300 2.74 15.14 -11.60
N ASN A 301 3.05 15.86 -10.52
CA ASN A 301 4.35 15.84 -9.85
C ASN A 301 4.35 15.12 -8.51
N SER A 302 3.27 14.42 -8.15
CA SER A 302 3.25 13.66 -6.90
C SER A 302 4.14 12.43 -6.98
N LEU A 303 4.72 12.03 -5.86
CA LEU A 303 5.42 10.76 -5.70
C LEU A 303 4.42 9.64 -5.41
N TRP A 304 4.30 8.69 -6.35
CA TRP A 304 3.29 7.63 -6.32
C TRP A 304 3.82 6.30 -5.76
N ASP A 305 2.91 5.37 -5.51
CA ASP A 305 3.18 4.02 -5.00
C ASP A 305 4.29 3.28 -5.75
N VAL A 306 4.23 3.32 -7.09
CA VAL A 306 5.23 2.67 -7.97
C VAL A 306 6.63 3.22 -7.73
N ASP A 307 6.75 4.51 -7.45
CA ASP A 307 8.03 5.18 -7.25
C ASP A 307 8.66 4.69 -5.94
N LEU A 308 7.87 4.69 -4.85
CA LEU A 308 8.28 4.19 -3.54
C LEU A 308 8.65 2.70 -3.57
N TRP A 309 7.88 1.88 -4.28
CA TRP A 309 8.14 0.46 -4.41
C TRP A 309 9.43 0.13 -5.15
N ILE A 310 9.70 0.83 -6.26
CA ILE A 310 10.93 0.61 -7.02
C ILE A 310 12.14 1.00 -6.19
N ILE A 311 12.13 2.17 -5.55
CA ILE A 311 13.27 2.63 -4.75
C ILE A 311 13.54 1.66 -3.60
N ALA A 312 12.51 1.26 -2.87
CA ALA A 312 12.64 0.31 -1.76
C ALA A 312 13.11 -1.08 -2.23
N GLY A 313 12.53 -1.60 -3.31
CA GLY A 313 12.89 -2.89 -3.88
C GLY A 313 14.34 -2.96 -4.36
N VAL A 314 14.85 -1.89 -4.97
CA VAL A 314 16.26 -1.78 -5.38
C VAL A 314 17.18 -1.64 -4.17
N THR A 315 16.75 -0.93 -3.12
CA THR A 315 17.50 -0.83 -1.86
C THR A 315 17.76 -2.23 -1.27
N HIS A 316 16.76 -3.10 -1.27
CA HIS A 316 16.90 -4.49 -0.83
C HIS A 316 17.95 -5.26 -1.65
N LEU A 317 17.89 -5.16 -2.98
CA LEU A 317 18.82 -5.87 -3.87
C LEU A 317 20.26 -5.37 -3.74
N LEU A 318 20.46 -4.05 -3.58
CA LEU A 318 21.78 -3.48 -3.34
C LEU A 318 22.37 -4.00 -2.03
N TYR A 319 21.57 -4.03 -0.97
CA TYR A 319 22.00 -4.59 0.32
C TYR A 319 22.34 -6.08 0.22
N ALA A 320 21.48 -6.87 -0.44
CA ALA A 320 21.75 -8.28 -0.69
C ALA A 320 23.07 -8.49 -1.47
N ARG A 321 23.36 -7.64 -2.45
CA ARG A 321 24.60 -7.67 -3.22
C ARG A 321 25.84 -7.41 -2.36
N GLU A 322 25.82 -6.42 -1.46
CA GLU A 322 26.98 -6.14 -0.60
C GLU A 322 27.34 -7.35 0.28
N LEU A 323 26.33 -8.11 0.70
CA LEU A 323 26.53 -9.31 1.52
C LEU A 323 26.88 -10.54 0.69
N ARG A 324 26.32 -10.66 -0.52
CA ARG A 324 26.39 -11.84 -1.39
C ARG A 324 26.73 -11.46 -2.82
N PRO A 325 27.95 -10.96 -3.10
CA PRO A 325 28.33 -10.54 -4.45
C PRO A 325 28.29 -11.71 -5.45
N ASP A 326 28.44 -12.96 -4.98
CA ASP A 326 28.34 -14.19 -5.77
C ASP A 326 26.97 -14.37 -6.44
N TRP A 327 25.89 -13.99 -5.76
CA TRP A 327 24.52 -14.04 -6.31
C TRP A 327 24.30 -13.04 -7.45
N PHE A 328 25.11 -12.00 -7.51
CA PHE A 328 24.97 -10.86 -8.41
C PHE A 328 26.11 -10.78 -9.42
N SER A 329 26.73 -11.91 -9.78
CA SER A 329 27.83 -11.98 -10.76
C SER A 329 27.50 -11.36 -12.13
N SER A 330 26.21 -11.30 -12.48
CA SER A 330 25.70 -10.66 -13.70
C SER A 330 25.51 -9.14 -13.62
N LEU A 331 25.76 -8.52 -12.46
CA LEU A 331 25.63 -7.09 -12.22
C LEU A 331 27.01 -6.46 -12.03
N SER A 332 27.45 -5.68 -13.02
CA SER A 332 28.76 -5.03 -12.95
C SER A 332 28.82 -3.98 -11.83
N ALA A 333 30.04 -3.61 -11.41
CA ALA A 333 30.22 -2.55 -10.42
C ALA A 333 29.62 -1.21 -10.87
N SER A 334 29.74 -0.86 -12.16
CA SER A 334 29.15 0.35 -12.74
C SER A 334 27.62 0.32 -12.69
N GLU A 335 27.01 -0.82 -13.00
CA GLU A 335 25.56 -0.99 -12.95
C GLU A 335 25.03 -0.94 -11.51
N ALA A 336 25.75 -1.57 -10.56
CA ALA A 336 25.44 -1.47 -9.14
C ALA A 336 25.55 -0.02 -8.63
N ASN A 337 26.56 0.72 -9.07
CA ASN A 337 26.70 2.13 -8.74
C ASN A 337 25.56 2.97 -9.33
N ALA A 338 25.14 2.72 -10.58
CA ALA A 338 24.01 3.40 -11.19
C ALA A 338 22.70 3.15 -10.43
N LEU A 339 22.47 1.92 -9.96
CA LEU A 339 21.32 1.59 -9.09
C LEU A 339 21.40 2.32 -7.75
N ARG A 340 22.60 2.37 -7.13
CA ARG A 340 22.83 3.11 -5.88
C ARG A 340 22.56 4.60 -6.04
N THR A 341 23.05 5.22 -7.12
CA THR A 341 22.72 6.62 -7.47
C THR A 341 21.22 6.81 -7.68
N HIS A 342 20.55 5.88 -8.37
CA HIS A 342 19.10 5.96 -8.56
C HIS A 342 18.33 5.94 -7.22
N VAL A 343 18.71 5.07 -6.28
CA VAL A 343 18.10 5.03 -4.95
C VAL A 343 18.37 6.33 -4.19
N ALA A 344 19.60 6.84 -4.21
CA ALA A 344 19.95 8.10 -3.55
C ALA A 344 19.10 9.28 -4.08
N ASN A 345 18.95 9.39 -5.41
CA ASN A 345 18.08 10.40 -6.02
C ASN A 345 16.61 10.22 -5.63
N GLY A 346 16.15 8.98 -5.48
CA GLY A 346 14.80 8.67 -5.00
C GLY A 346 14.57 9.07 -3.53
N VAL A 347 15.57 8.86 -2.67
CA VAL A 347 15.54 9.33 -1.26
C VAL A 347 15.54 10.85 -1.20
N GLU A 348 16.36 11.51 -2.02
CA GLU A 348 16.40 12.98 -2.09
C GLU A 348 15.07 13.55 -2.59
N LEU A 349 14.47 12.93 -3.61
CA LEU A 349 13.11 13.25 -4.05
C LEU A 349 12.11 13.10 -2.91
N PHE A 350 12.08 11.97 -2.21
CA PHE A 350 11.19 11.79 -1.07
C PHE A 350 11.40 12.87 0.01
N ALA A 351 12.66 13.18 0.35
CA ALA A 351 13.00 14.22 1.33
C ALA A 351 12.48 15.60 0.89
N SER A 352 12.56 15.93 -0.40
CA SER A 352 12.04 17.19 -0.97
C SER A 352 10.50 17.32 -0.89
N ARG A 353 9.80 16.22 -0.60
CA ARG A 353 8.34 16.14 -0.45
C ARG A 353 7.87 16.21 0.98
N LEU A 354 8.80 16.32 1.92
CA LEU A 354 8.49 16.47 3.33
C LEU A 354 8.35 17.93 3.69
N SER A 355 7.41 18.22 4.58
CA SER A 355 7.29 19.52 5.26
C SER A 355 7.18 19.27 6.75
N VAL A 356 7.68 20.20 7.56
CA VAL A 356 7.67 20.09 9.01
C VAL A 356 6.66 21.05 9.59
N GLY A 357 5.94 20.62 10.64
CA GLY A 357 5.06 21.47 11.41
C GLY A 357 5.04 21.09 12.88
N THR A 358 4.05 21.61 13.60
CA THR A 358 3.85 21.32 15.02
C THR A 358 2.40 20.94 15.30
N ARG A 359 2.22 19.99 16.22
CA ARG A 359 0.92 19.60 16.79
C ARG A 359 1.03 19.48 18.30
N LYS A 360 -0.08 19.68 19.00
CA LYS A 360 -0.16 19.44 20.43
C LYS A 360 -0.34 17.95 20.68
N ASN A 361 0.49 17.35 21.54
CA ASN A 361 0.20 16.02 22.07
C ASN A 361 -0.92 16.10 23.12
N ARG A 362 -1.27 14.95 23.70
CA ARG A 362 -2.33 14.85 24.73
C ARG A 362 -2.03 15.63 26.00
N GLN A 363 -0.76 15.90 26.29
CA GLN A 363 -0.31 16.72 27.42
C GLN A 363 -0.20 18.22 27.08
N GLY A 364 -0.65 18.65 25.89
CA GLY A 364 -0.60 20.05 25.46
C GLY A 364 0.81 20.54 25.06
N GLN A 365 1.78 19.64 24.95
CA GLN A 365 3.15 19.95 24.51
C GLN A 365 3.21 20.00 22.99
N ASN A 366 3.94 20.97 22.43
CA ASN A 366 4.21 20.99 20.99
C ASN A 366 5.15 19.83 20.63
N ARG A 367 4.74 19.02 19.66
CA ARG A 367 5.54 17.97 19.05
C ARG A 367 5.71 18.28 17.57
N GLU A 368 6.92 18.04 17.07
CA GLU A 368 7.20 18.14 15.66
C GLU A 368 6.41 17.06 14.90
N VAL A 369 5.76 17.45 13.82
CA VAL A 369 5.12 16.54 12.87
C VAL A 369 5.75 16.70 11.50
N VAL A 370 5.74 15.62 10.72
CA VAL A 370 6.17 15.63 9.32
C VAL A 370 4.96 15.36 8.44
N TYR A 371 4.75 16.22 7.45
CA TYR A 371 3.77 16.07 6.41
C TYR A 371 4.44 15.54 5.15
N TYR A 372 3.75 14.65 4.43
CA TYR A 372 4.20 14.07 3.16
C TYR A 372 3.31 14.59 2.03
N GLU A 373 3.89 15.04 0.93
CA GLU A 373 3.16 15.37 -0.31
C GLU A 373 2.00 16.37 -0.10
N ILE A 374 2.20 17.42 0.72
CA ILE A 374 1.19 18.47 0.88
C ILE A 374 0.85 19.08 -0.49
N GLY A 375 -0.44 19.05 -0.84
CA GLY A 375 -0.94 19.54 -2.13
C GLY A 375 -0.44 18.74 -3.33
N GLY A 376 0.22 17.60 -3.08
CA GLY A 376 0.68 16.67 -4.10
C GLY A 376 -0.45 16.18 -4.97
N MET A 377 -1.67 16.06 -4.43
CA MET A 377 -2.84 15.56 -5.16
C MET A 377 -3.75 16.65 -5.72
N ARG A 378 -3.30 17.91 -5.69
CA ARG A 378 -4.11 19.05 -6.11
C ARG A 378 -4.58 18.91 -7.56
N GLY A 379 -5.89 19.10 -7.78
CA GLY A 379 -6.56 19.02 -9.07
C GLY A 379 -6.89 17.61 -9.54
N HIS A 380 -6.57 16.57 -8.75
CA HIS A 380 -6.92 15.20 -9.10
C HIS A 380 -8.44 14.98 -8.89
N PRO A 381 -9.18 14.37 -9.83
CA PRO A 381 -10.64 14.19 -9.70
C PRO A 381 -11.08 13.49 -8.41
N ASP A 382 -10.35 12.47 -7.98
CA ASP A 382 -10.62 11.74 -6.72
C ASP A 382 -10.56 12.62 -5.46
N TYR A 383 -9.90 13.78 -5.56
CA TYR A 383 -9.67 14.74 -4.48
C TYR A 383 -10.56 15.98 -4.60
N ALA A 384 -11.47 16.03 -5.58
CA ALA A 384 -12.31 17.20 -5.83
C ALA A 384 -13.20 17.60 -4.64
N TYR A 385 -13.42 16.69 -3.68
CA TYR A 385 -14.20 16.92 -2.46
C TYR A 385 -13.38 16.75 -1.17
N SER A 386 -12.04 16.79 -1.26
CA SER A 386 -11.14 16.55 -0.12
C SER A 386 -11.27 17.55 1.02
N GLY A 387 -11.93 18.70 0.80
CA GLY A 387 -12.27 19.71 1.81
C GLY A 387 -13.76 19.75 2.19
N ASP A 388 -14.61 18.89 1.63
CA ASP A 388 -16.01 18.74 2.05
C ASP A 388 -16.10 17.78 3.25
N THR A 389 -16.31 18.34 4.43
CA THR A 389 -16.42 17.60 5.70
C THR A 389 -17.87 17.23 6.06
N ASN A 390 -18.86 17.56 5.22
CA ASN A 390 -20.25 17.22 5.49
C ASN A 390 -20.46 15.71 5.28
N PRO A 391 -21.00 14.95 6.25
CA PRO A 391 -21.16 13.50 6.13
C PRO A 391 -22.26 13.07 5.12
N SER A 392 -23.07 13.99 4.61
CA SER A 392 -24.01 13.67 3.52
C SER A 392 -23.26 13.51 2.20
N PHE A 393 -23.65 12.58 1.33
CA PHE A 393 -22.98 12.38 0.04
C PHE A 393 -22.98 13.68 -0.82
N PRO A 394 -21.85 14.14 -1.38
CA PRO A 394 -21.80 15.39 -2.15
C PRO A 394 -22.01 15.17 -3.65
N GLY A 395 -21.78 13.95 -4.13
CA GLY A 395 -21.76 13.61 -5.55
C GLY A 395 -23.15 13.50 -6.16
N TRP A 396 -23.22 12.92 -7.35
CA TRP A 396 -24.47 12.60 -8.01
C TRP A 396 -24.96 11.21 -7.59
N THR A 397 -26.25 11.08 -7.33
CA THR A 397 -26.89 9.81 -6.92
C THR A 397 -27.36 8.99 -8.10
N ARG A 398 -27.41 9.58 -9.30
CA ARG A 398 -27.72 8.93 -10.57
C ARG A 398 -26.79 9.44 -11.65
N GLN A 399 -26.24 8.56 -12.48
CA GLN A 399 -25.31 8.95 -13.52
C GLN A 399 -25.96 9.95 -14.47
N GLY A 400 -25.28 11.08 -14.69
CA GLY A 400 -25.78 12.20 -15.49
C GLY A 400 -26.63 13.22 -14.74
N SER A 401 -26.97 13.00 -13.46
CA SER A 401 -27.58 14.04 -12.64
C SER A 401 -26.53 15.06 -12.17
N PRO A 402 -26.94 16.29 -11.81
CA PRO A 402 -26.07 17.20 -11.07
C PRO A 402 -25.57 16.56 -9.77
N ALA A 403 -24.37 16.94 -9.35
CA ALA A 403 -23.90 16.64 -8.01
C ALA A 403 -24.77 17.37 -6.97
N GLN A 404 -24.98 16.76 -5.81
CA GLN A 404 -25.77 17.37 -4.73
C GLN A 404 -25.13 18.64 -4.19
N ARG A 405 -23.79 18.72 -4.24
CA ARG A 405 -23.01 19.89 -3.84
C ARG A 405 -21.85 20.11 -4.81
N PRO A 406 -21.38 21.36 -4.98
CA PRO A 406 -20.21 21.63 -5.79
C PRO A 406 -18.95 21.00 -5.16
N PRO A 407 -17.95 20.61 -5.98
CA PRO A 407 -16.63 20.24 -5.50
C PRO A 407 -16.05 21.27 -4.52
N LYS A 408 -15.48 20.78 -3.42
CA LYS A 408 -14.75 21.57 -2.42
C LYS A 408 -13.45 20.86 -2.11
N GLU A 409 -12.43 21.17 -2.89
CA GLU A 409 -11.08 20.62 -2.73
C GLU A 409 -10.33 21.35 -1.61
N ASP A 410 -9.62 20.59 -0.78
CA ASP A 410 -8.53 21.11 0.06
C ASP A 410 -7.23 21.11 -0.77
N PRO A 411 -6.68 22.29 -1.11
CA PRO A 411 -5.48 22.38 -1.95
C PRO A 411 -4.21 21.82 -1.30
N ASN A 412 -4.27 21.54 0.01
CA ASN A 412 -3.16 20.99 0.78
C ASN A 412 -3.30 19.49 1.04
N ALA A 413 -4.39 18.85 0.58
CA ALA A 413 -4.60 17.41 0.77
C ALA A 413 -3.37 16.61 0.32
N SER A 414 -2.87 15.75 1.20
CA SER A 414 -1.83 14.76 0.87
C SER A 414 -2.44 13.49 0.29
N ASN A 415 -1.60 12.48 0.03
CA ASN A 415 -2.07 11.12 -0.24
C ASN A 415 -3.04 10.65 0.86
N ASP A 416 -4.02 9.84 0.45
CA ASP A 416 -4.92 9.19 1.38
C ASP A 416 -4.20 8.07 2.14
N LEU A 417 -4.73 7.68 3.30
CA LEU A 417 -4.09 6.68 4.16
C LEU A 417 -3.90 5.31 3.50
N SER A 418 -4.70 4.94 2.50
CA SER A 418 -4.54 3.65 1.84
C SER A 418 -3.31 3.66 0.93
N HIS A 419 -3.02 4.76 0.22
CA HIS A 419 -1.81 4.89 -0.59
C HIS A 419 -0.59 5.22 0.27
N SER A 420 -0.76 6.09 1.26
CA SER A 420 0.31 6.48 2.19
C SER A 420 0.90 5.32 3.00
N ARG A 421 0.23 4.16 3.09
CA ARG A 421 0.83 2.96 3.71
C ARG A 421 2.16 2.55 3.04
N ARG A 422 2.37 2.92 1.77
CA ARG A 422 3.64 2.70 1.05
C ARG A 422 4.80 3.47 1.67
N VAL A 423 4.54 4.64 2.26
CA VAL A 423 5.56 5.43 2.99
C VAL A 423 6.09 4.65 4.19
N VAL A 424 5.23 3.95 4.93
CA VAL A 424 5.64 3.09 6.06
C VAL A 424 6.67 2.06 5.59
N ARG A 425 6.39 1.43 4.45
CA ARG A 425 7.20 0.34 3.89
C ARG A 425 8.50 0.83 3.28
N PHE A 426 8.45 1.97 2.60
CA PHE A 426 9.62 2.67 2.09
C PHE A 426 10.58 3.06 3.22
N LEU A 427 10.08 3.72 4.27
CA LEU A 427 10.90 4.12 5.41
C LEU A 427 11.49 2.91 6.16
N PHE A 428 10.72 1.82 6.29
CA PHE A 428 11.24 0.55 6.82
C PHE A 428 12.43 0.03 6.00
N SER A 429 12.34 0.08 4.66
CA SER A 429 13.43 -0.35 3.79
C SER A 429 14.67 0.52 3.93
N LEU A 430 14.50 1.84 4.08
CA LEU A 430 15.61 2.75 4.35
C LEU A 430 16.25 2.47 5.73
N ASP A 431 15.44 2.23 6.76
CA ASP A 431 15.92 1.94 8.12
C ASP A 431 16.74 0.65 8.16
N LYS A 432 16.22 -0.43 7.58
CA LYS A 432 16.85 -1.75 7.64
C LYS A 432 17.99 -1.95 6.66
N PHE A 433 17.95 -1.29 5.50
CA PHE A 433 18.85 -1.59 4.38
C PHE A 433 19.53 -0.34 3.80
N GLY A 434 18.85 0.80 3.78
CA GLY A 434 19.42 2.07 3.31
C GLY A 434 20.53 2.63 4.22
N ILE A 435 20.36 2.54 5.55
CA ILE A 435 21.36 2.95 6.53
C ILE A 435 22.66 2.12 6.40
N PRO A 436 22.63 0.77 6.42
CA PRO A 436 23.84 -0.03 6.23
C PRO A 436 24.55 0.22 4.88
N LEU A 437 23.79 0.59 3.85
CA LEU A 437 24.36 0.97 2.55
C LEU A 437 25.01 2.36 2.55
N GLY A 438 24.81 3.18 3.59
CA GLY A 438 25.28 4.57 3.62
C GLY A 438 24.52 5.49 2.66
N ILE A 439 23.32 5.09 2.21
CA ILE A 439 22.49 5.89 1.30
C ILE A 439 21.69 6.95 2.07
N VAL A 440 21.43 6.70 3.36
CA VAL A 440 20.56 7.53 4.19
C VAL A 440 21.25 7.88 5.50
N ASN A 441 21.15 9.15 5.90
CA ASN A 441 21.60 9.59 7.22
C ASN A 441 20.65 9.06 8.32
N PRO A 442 21.15 8.30 9.32
CA PRO A 442 20.30 7.73 10.37
C PRO A 442 19.53 8.76 11.20
N ALA A 443 20.15 9.89 11.54
CA ALA A 443 19.52 10.93 12.38
C ALA A 443 18.35 11.59 11.64
N TRP A 444 18.52 11.89 10.35
CA TRP A 444 17.42 12.37 9.50
C TRP A 444 16.27 11.36 9.46
N LEU A 445 16.56 10.08 9.24
CA LEU A 445 15.52 9.06 9.13
C LEU A 445 14.75 8.85 10.45
N ILE A 446 15.45 8.88 11.59
CA ILE A 446 14.82 8.82 12.92
C ILE A 446 13.87 10.01 13.13
N ARG A 447 14.31 11.22 12.79
CA ARG A 447 13.46 12.43 12.87
C ARG A 447 12.22 12.31 11.98
N VAL A 448 12.37 11.83 10.74
CA VAL A 448 11.24 11.61 9.82
C VAL A 448 10.25 10.60 10.40
N HIS A 449 10.75 9.47 10.92
CA HIS A 449 9.92 8.48 11.58
C HIS A 449 9.15 9.04 12.79
N GLN A 450 9.82 9.80 13.66
CA GLN A 450 9.19 10.46 14.81
C GLN A 450 8.12 11.47 14.36
N GLY A 451 8.43 12.31 13.39
CA GLY A 451 7.49 13.29 12.85
C GLY A 451 6.25 12.66 12.20
N MET A 452 6.42 11.57 11.46
CA MET A 452 5.31 10.81 10.88
C MET A 452 4.48 10.10 11.95
N ALA A 453 5.13 9.53 12.98
CA ALA A 453 4.46 8.91 14.12
C ALA A 453 3.61 9.93 14.90
N ASN A 454 4.15 11.13 15.12
CA ASN A 454 3.44 12.25 15.74
C ASN A 454 2.29 12.74 14.86
N GLN A 455 2.48 12.83 13.55
CA GLN A 455 1.44 13.23 12.61
C GLN A 455 0.26 12.25 12.65
N LEU A 456 0.52 10.95 12.68
CA LEU A 456 -0.52 9.94 12.81
C LEU A 456 -1.27 10.07 14.15
N ALA A 457 -0.54 10.22 15.26
CA ALA A 457 -1.13 10.26 16.61
C ALA A 457 -1.91 11.55 16.90
N TYR A 458 -1.47 12.70 16.37
CA TYR A 458 -1.96 14.02 16.78
C TYR A 458 -2.59 14.83 15.65
N GLY A 459 -2.33 14.48 14.39
CA GLY A 459 -2.88 15.17 13.22
C GLY A 459 -3.95 14.35 12.48
N VAL A 460 -3.85 13.03 12.52
CA VAL A 460 -4.74 12.12 11.78
C VAL A 460 -5.78 11.48 12.70
N PHE A 461 -5.41 11.06 13.91
CA PHE A 461 -6.35 10.51 14.88
C PHE A 461 -7.29 11.58 15.44
N ASN A 462 -8.59 11.29 15.56
CA ASN A 462 -9.60 12.24 16.04
C ASN A 462 -9.55 12.54 17.55
N GLY A 463 -8.69 11.86 18.30
CA GLY A 463 -8.55 12.02 19.76
C GLY A 463 -9.49 11.14 20.60
N SER A 464 -10.44 10.43 19.99
CA SER A 464 -11.44 9.62 20.73
C SER A 464 -11.07 8.14 20.76
N PHE A 465 -10.86 7.60 21.96
CA PHE A 465 -10.62 6.15 22.13
C PHE A 465 -11.89 5.31 22.17
N SER A 466 -13.03 5.91 22.51
CA SER A 466 -14.33 5.22 22.45
C SER A 466 -14.84 5.10 21.02
N ASN A 467 -14.45 6.05 20.16
CA ASN A 467 -14.78 6.06 18.75
C ASN A 467 -13.53 6.47 17.92
N PRO A 468 -12.53 5.58 17.81
CA PRO A 468 -11.30 5.86 17.08
C PRO A 468 -11.59 6.05 15.60
N LEU A 469 -11.40 7.28 15.13
CA LEU A 469 -11.52 7.66 13.72
C LEU A 469 -10.23 8.34 13.28
N PHE A 470 -9.93 8.25 11.98
CA PHE A 470 -8.74 8.84 11.40
C PHE A 470 -9.11 9.72 10.19
N THR A 471 -8.30 10.71 9.87
CA THR A 471 -8.59 11.55 8.71
C THR A 471 -8.36 10.76 7.43
N ASN A 472 -9.12 11.02 6.35
CA ASN A 472 -8.92 10.30 5.08
C ASN A 472 -7.52 10.51 4.48
N PHE A 473 -6.87 11.65 4.75
CA PHE A 473 -5.54 12.01 4.24
C PHE A 473 -4.48 12.10 5.33
N LEU A 474 -3.24 11.71 5.02
CA LEU A 474 -2.12 11.61 5.98
C LEU A 474 -1.74 12.96 6.61
N ASN A 475 -1.95 14.08 5.94
CA ASN A 475 -1.68 15.43 6.47
C ASN A 475 -2.71 15.91 7.51
N GLY A 476 -3.81 15.16 7.73
CA GLY A 476 -4.90 15.55 8.63
C GLY A 476 -6.11 16.18 7.92
N THR A 477 -6.06 16.37 6.59
CA THR A 477 -7.25 16.76 5.82
C THR A 477 -8.28 15.63 5.88
N ASN A 478 -9.57 15.97 5.97
CA ASN A 478 -10.62 14.98 6.18
C ASN A 478 -11.95 15.29 5.46
N GLY A 479 -11.90 15.52 4.16
CA GLY A 479 -13.10 15.54 3.34
C GLY A 479 -13.39 14.21 2.64
N TRP A 480 -14.38 14.23 1.77
CA TRP A 480 -14.73 13.10 0.92
C TRP A 480 -13.59 12.72 -0.04
N TYR A 481 -13.45 11.42 -0.30
CA TYR A 481 -12.48 10.86 -1.25
C TYR A 481 -13.19 9.98 -2.28
N ARG A 482 -12.75 10.03 -3.55
CA ARG A 482 -13.26 9.18 -4.64
C ARG A 482 -14.78 9.28 -4.88
N VAL A 483 -15.33 10.48 -4.74
CA VAL A 483 -16.74 10.76 -5.04
C VAL A 483 -17.04 10.42 -6.49
N ASN A 484 -18.03 9.55 -6.70
CA ASN A 484 -18.44 8.97 -7.97
C ASN A 484 -17.32 8.29 -8.76
N TYR A 485 -16.29 7.79 -8.08
CA TYR A 485 -15.16 7.12 -8.71
C TYR A 485 -15.60 5.93 -9.56
N SER A 486 -15.02 5.82 -10.76
CA SER A 486 -15.39 4.82 -11.76
C SER A 486 -16.85 4.86 -12.17
N ASN A 487 -17.44 6.06 -12.24
CA ASN A 487 -18.85 6.28 -12.59
C ASN A 487 -19.82 5.48 -11.73
N ARG A 488 -19.45 5.23 -10.46
CA ARG A 488 -20.33 4.57 -9.51
C ARG A 488 -21.29 5.59 -8.91
N GLU A 489 -22.58 5.32 -9.01
CA GLU A 489 -23.61 6.15 -8.41
C GLU A 489 -23.53 6.06 -6.88
N ASN A 490 -23.71 7.19 -6.20
CA ASN A 490 -23.73 7.23 -4.73
C ASN A 490 -22.50 6.60 -4.05
N PHE A 491 -21.34 6.66 -4.71
CA PHE A 491 -20.11 6.06 -4.21
C PHE A 491 -19.10 7.13 -3.80
N GLY A 492 -18.47 6.95 -2.65
CA GLY A 492 -17.33 7.73 -2.17
C GLY A 492 -17.03 7.37 -0.73
N TYR A 493 -15.87 7.77 -0.24
CA TYR A 493 -15.53 7.61 1.16
C TYR A 493 -15.82 8.92 1.88
N GLU A 494 -16.80 8.91 2.78
CA GLU A 494 -17.12 10.04 3.65
C GLU A 494 -15.92 10.39 4.54
N PRO A 495 -15.87 11.61 5.09
CA PRO A 495 -14.94 11.97 6.16
C PRO A 495 -14.86 10.87 7.22
N TRP A 496 -13.64 10.52 7.63
CA TRP A 496 -13.35 9.44 8.57
C TRP A 496 -13.57 7.99 8.06
N SER A 497 -14.42 7.72 7.07
CA SER A 497 -14.79 6.33 6.70
C SER A 497 -13.68 5.52 6.07
N TRP A 498 -12.83 6.12 5.22
CA TRP A 498 -11.76 5.37 4.55
C TRP A 498 -10.72 4.82 5.52
N SER A 499 -10.72 5.44 6.69
CA SER A 499 -9.79 5.23 7.77
C SER A 499 -10.39 4.44 8.94
N GLN A 500 -11.68 4.09 8.88
CA GLN A 500 -12.34 3.24 9.87
C GLN A 500 -11.62 1.88 9.87
N GLY A 501 -10.58 1.81 10.70
CA GLY A 501 -9.73 0.67 10.99
C GLY A 501 -8.80 0.18 9.88
N ARG A 502 -9.34 -0.16 8.71
CA ARG A 502 -8.62 -1.05 7.79
C ARG A 502 -7.32 -0.47 7.27
N SER A 503 -7.31 0.75 6.73
CA SER A 503 -6.09 1.33 6.16
C SER A 503 -5.02 1.63 7.22
N THR A 504 -5.39 2.09 8.41
CA THR A 504 -4.44 2.40 9.50
C THR A 504 -3.90 1.13 10.16
N LEU A 505 -4.75 0.14 10.42
CA LEU A 505 -4.36 -1.11 11.08
C LEU A 505 -3.60 -2.04 10.12
N THR A 506 -4.05 -2.21 8.88
CA THR A 506 -3.37 -3.07 7.88
C THR A 506 -2.22 -2.36 7.17
N GLY A 507 -2.16 -1.02 7.24
CA GLY A 507 -1.11 -0.23 6.59
C GLY A 507 0.28 -0.35 7.23
N GLY A 508 0.39 -1.00 8.39
CA GLY A 508 1.63 -1.12 9.14
C GLY A 508 2.00 0.14 9.94
N TYR A 509 1.15 1.16 9.94
CA TYR A 509 1.39 2.44 10.60
C TYR A 509 1.78 2.32 12.08
N TYR A 510 1.24 1.34 12.79
CA TYR A 510 1.52 1.11 14.21
C TYR A 510 2.90 0.53 14.50
N SER A 511 3.67 0.13 13.48
CA SER A 511 5.10 -0.14 13.61
C SER A 511 5.89 1.12 14.01
N TRP A 512 5.31 2.31 13.84
CA TRP A 512 5.87 3.58 14.31
C TRP A 512 5.67 3.82 15.81
N SER A 513 5.00 2.93 16.54
CA SER A 513 4.84 3.05 18.00
C SER A 513 6.17 3.12 18.75
N ARG A 514 7.26 2.54 18.20
CA ARG A 514 8.63 2.69 18.72
C ARG A 514 9.15 4.14 18.72
N TYR A 515 8.52 5.03 17.95
CA TYR A 515 8.86 6.45 17.84
C TYR A 515 7.84 7.38 18.51
N ASN A 516 6.64 6.87 18.81
CA ASN A 516 5.63 7.57 19.59
C ASN A 516 4.74 6.57 20.33
N ALA A 517 4.93 6.46 21.65
CA ALA A 517 4.21 5.51 22.50
C ALA A 517 2.68 5.76 22.54
N ASP A 518 2.20 6.97 22.25
CA ASP A 518 0.76 7.27 22.20
C ASP A 518 0.01 6.48 21.12
N LEU A 519 0.73 5.94 20.12
CA LEU A 519 0.17 5.08 19.10
C LEU A 519 -0.28 3.72 19.64
N VAL A 520 0.32 3.22 20.73
CA VAL A 520 -0.05 1.91 21.32
C VAL A 520 -1.52 1.89 21.77
N PRO A 521 -1.99 2.79 22.67
CA PRO A 521 -3.39 2.78 23.08
C PRO A 521 -4.33 3.17 21.92
N ILE A 522 -3.89 3.95 20.94
CA ILE A 522 -4.68 4.26 19.73
C ILE A 522 -4.92 2.97 18.92
N ALA A 523 -3.86 2.18 18.72
CA ALA A 523 -3.95 0.92 18.00
C ALA A 523 -4.87 -0.07 18.71
N ILE A 524 -4.77 -0.17 20.04
CA ILE A 524 -5.65 -1.02 20.86
C ILE A 524 -7.11 -0.60 20.69
N ALA A 525 -7.41 0.70 20.77
CA ALA A 525 -8.77 1.20 20.63
C ALA A 525 -9.34 0.93 19.23
N ALA A 526 -8.56 1.25 18.18
CA ALA A 526 -8.96 0.96 16.80
C ALA A 526 -9.16 -0.55 16.58
N ALA A 527 -8.24 -1.37 17.12
CA ALA A 527 -8.30 -2.81 17.02
C ALA A 527 -9.60 -3.39 17.59
N LYS A 528 -10.06 -2.86 18.73
CA LYS A 528 -11.27 -3.33 19.46
C LYS A 528 -12.59 -2.94 18.78
N LYS A 529 -12.62 -1.87 17.98
CA LYS A 529 -13.86 -1.37 17.38
C LYS A 529 -14.26 -2.13 16.12
N GLU A 530 -13.28 -2.67 15.40
CA GLU A 530 -13.52 -3.37 14.14
C GLU A 530 -13.58 -4.88 14.32
N THR A 531 -14.41 -5.53 13.51
CA THR A 531 -14.38 -6.98 13.35
C THR A 531 -13.48 -7.35 12.17
N TYR A 532 -12.59 -8.33 12.36
CA TYR A 532 -11.69 -8.82 11.33
C TYR A 532 -12.09 -10.23 10.90
N PRO A 533 -13.04 -10.36 9.95
CA PRO A 533 -13.55 -11.66 9.55
C PRO A 533 -12.46 -12.50 8.86
N SER A 534 -11.60 -11.88 8.05
CA SER A 534 -10.57 -12.63 7.32
C SER A 534 -9.33 -12.90 8.18
N VAL A 535 -8.72 -14.05 7.95
CA VAL A 535 -7.43 -14.40 8.56
C VAL A 535 -6.32 -13.43 8.14
N PHE A 536 -6.38 -12.88 6.92
CA PHE A 536 -5.40 -11.92 6.41
C PHE A 536 -5.47 -10.59 7.15
N ASP A 537 -6.68 -10.10 7.46
CA ASP A 537 -6.86 -8.89 8.26
C ASP A 537 -6.27 -9.09 9.65
N ARG A 538 -6.60 -10.20 10.34
CA ARG A 538 -6.05 -10.48 11.67
C ARG A 538 -4.52 -10.59 11.63
N LEU A 539 -3.97 -11.33 10.68
CA LEU A 539 -2.53 -11.49 10.52
C LEU A 539 -1.82 -10.14 10.32
N GLN A 540 -2.34 -9.28 9.44
CA GLN A 540 -1.78 -7.94 9.19
C GLN A 540 -1.74 -7.10 10.46
N ILE A 541 -2.87 -7.08 11.16
CA ILE A 541 -3.08 -6.22 12.31
C ILE A 541 -2.22 -6.70 13.47
N TYR A 542 -2.28 -7.99 13.78
CA TYR A 542 -1.46 -8.60 14.83
C TYR A 542 0.03 -8.39 14.57
N SER A 543 0.47 -8.43 13.31
CA SER A 543 1.87 -8.17 12.95
C SER A 543 2.26 -6.72 13.23
N ALA A 544 1.39 -5.77 12.88
CA ALA A 544 1.62 -4.34 13.04
C ALA A 544 1.48 -3.84 14.49
N LEU A 545 0.78 -4.57 15.35
CA LEU A 545 0.56 -4.18 16.74
C LEU A 545 1.81 -4.35 17.61
N PRO A 546 2.05 -3.45 18.58
CA PRO A 546 3.12 -3.60 19.57
C PRO A 546 2.91 -4.86 20.43
N SER A 547 3.99 -5.41 21.00
CA SER A 547 3.90 -6.59 21.87
C SER A 547 2.98 -6.34 23.07
N ASP A 548 3.00 -5.15 23.66
CA ASP A 548 2.20 -4.75 24.83
C ASP A 548 0.67 -4.80 24.61
N PHE A 549 0.23 -5.07 23.38
CA PHE A 549 -1.18 -5.37 23.07
C PHE A 549 -1.65 -6.72 23.67
N TRP A 550 -0.74 -7.67 23.87
CA TRP A 550 -1.01 -9.08 24.20
C TRP A 550 -0.70 -9.40 25.68
#